data_AF-A0A8T1V1B9-F1
#
_entry.id   AF-A0A8T1V1B9-F1
#
_cell.length_a   1.000
_cell.length_b   1.000
_cell.length_c   1.000
_cell.angle_alpha   90.00
_cell.angle_beta   90.00
_cell.angle_gamma   90.00
#
_symmetry.space_group_name_H-M   'P 1'
#
loop_
_entity.id
_entity.type
_entity.pdbx_description
1 polymer ?
#
loop_
_entity_poly.entity_id
_entity_poly.type
_entity_poly.pdbx_seq_one_letter_code
_entity_poly.pdbx_strand_id
1 'polypeptide(L)' 'MTDAHWDLRYHWKRHLAAESKNTCEWNIRVGGRTSVPGTYRFVHRGNSKSLLGKIKP' A
#
# COMPACT_ATOMS: atom_id res chain seq x y z
N MET A 1 -8.36 -3.20 -8.09
CA MET A 1 -7.40 -2.08 -8.14
C MET A 1 -6.08 -2.55 -7.54
N THR A 2 -4.94 -2.15 -8.10
CA THR A 2 -3.57 -2.53 -7.70
C THR A 2 -2.67 -1.30 -7.70
N ASP A 3 -1.52 -1.36 -7.05
CA ASP A 3 -0.51 -0.27 -7.01
C ASP A 3 -0.05 0.23 -8.40
N ALA A 4 -0.32 -0.51 -9.47
CA ALA A 4 -0.13 -0.06 -10.86
C ALA A 4 -1.20 0.94 -11.36
N HIS A 5 -2.29 1.16 -10.62
CA HIS A 5 -3.37 2.06 -11.04
C HIS A 5 -3.02 3.51 -10.69
N TRP A 6 -3.31 4.43 -11.62
CA TRP A 6 -3.00 5.86 -11.48
C TRP A 6 -3.64 6.54 -10.26
N ASP A 7 -4.77 5.99 -9.79
CA ASP A 7 -5.50 6.50 -8.65
C ASP A 7 -4.92 6.03 -7.31
N LEU A 8 -4.05 5.02 -7.31
CA LEU A 8 -3.35 4.58 -6.11
C LEU A 8 -1.96 5.20 -6.04
N ARG A 9 -1.56 5.53 -4.81
CA ARG A 9 -0.19 5.90 -4.50
C ARG A 9 0.30 5.04 -3.35
N TYR A 10 1.53 4.60 -3.49
CA TYR A 10 2.24 3.88 -2.45
C TYR A 10 3.49 4.66 -2.07
N HIS A 11 3.62 4.98 -0.78
CA HIS A 11 4.77 5.66 -0.24
C HIS A 11 5.37 4.87 0.90
N TRP A 12 6.66 4.52 0.75
CA TRP A 12 7.44 3.86 1.78
C TRP A 12 8.37 4.87 2.44
N LYS A 13 8.45 4.84 3.78
CA LYS A 13 9.36 5.69 4.55
C LYS A 13 10.03 4.90 5.67
N ARG A 14 11.34 5.07 5.83
CA ARG A 14 12.08 4.61 7.00
C ARG A 14 11.50 5.24 8.27
N HIS A 15 11.26 4.42 9.29
CA HIS A 15 10.89 4.86 10.62
C HIS A 15 11.90 4.30 11.62
N LEU A 16 12.44 5.16 12.48
CA LEU A 16 13.50 4.78 13.44
C LEU A 16 14.68 4.06 12.74
N ALA A 17 15.34 3.13 13.43
CA ALA A 17 16.54 2.46 12.94
C ALA A 17 16.26 1.31 11.96
N ALA A 18 15.23 0.48 12.21
CA ALA A 18 14.97 -0.73 11.43
C ALA A 18 13.50 -0.91 11.02
N GLU A 19 12.61 0.02 11.39
CA GLU A 19 11.19 -0.05 11.08
C GLU A 19 10.88 0.74 9.79
N SER A 20 9.70 0.53 9.24
CA SER A 20 9.22 1.36 8.14
C SER A 20 7.72 1.54 8.20
N LYS A 21 7.28 2.69 7.68
CA LYS A 21 5.87 3.01 7.52
C LYS A 21 5.51 2.96 6.04
N ASN A 22 4.42 2.26 5.75
CA ASN A 22 3.91 2.04 4.41
C ASN A 22 2.56 2.75 4.33
N THR A 23 2.47 3.75 3.45
CA THR A 23 1.26 4.57 3.28
C THR A 23 0.63 4.26 1.94
N CYS A 24 -0.63 3.82 1.96
CA CYS A 24 -1.42 3.56 0.76
C CYS A 24 -2.50 4.62 0.66
N GLU A 25 -2.55 5.33 -0.47
CA GLU A 25 -3.54 6.37 -0.74
C GLU A 25 -4.36 6.00 -1.96
N TRP A 26 -5.65 6.31 -1.93
CA TRP A 26 -6.55 6.14 -3.07
C TRP A 26 -7.27 7.45 -3.37
N ASN A 27 -7.04 7.97 -4.57
CA ASN A 27 -7.73 9.13 -5.12
C ASN A 27 -9.07 8.70 -5.72
N ILE A 28 -10.14 8.79 -4.93
CA ILE A 28 -11.51 8.48 -5.37
C ILE A 28 -12.02 9.63 -6.23
N ARG A 29 -12.17 9.40 -7.54
CA ARG A 29 -12.68 10.40 -8.48
C ARG A 29 -14.18 10.26 -8.67
N VAL A 30 -14.90 11.38 -8.65
CA VAL A 30 -16.34 11.40 -8.99
C VAL A 30 -16.54 10.88 -10.41
N GLY A 31 -17.44 9.91 -10.59
CA GLY A 31 -17.73 9.29 -11.89
C GLY A 31 -16.67 8.30 -12.39
N GLY A 32 -15.66 7.96 -11.58
CA GLY A 32 -14.66 6.95 -11.93
C GLY A 32 -15.24 5.54 -11.97
N ARG A 33 -14.86 4.72 -12.97
CA ARG A 33 -15.28 3.31 -13.08
C ARG A 33 -14.91 2.46 -11.87
N THR A 34 -13.90 2.89 -11.12
CA THR A 34 -13.38 2.20 -9.94
C THR A 34 -13.93 2.75 -8.62
N SER A 35 -14.70 3.84 -8.67
CA SER A 35 -15.21 4.61 -7.53
C SER A 35 -16.74 4.51 -7.39
N VAL A 36 -17.30 3.34 -7.70
CA VAL A 36 -18.74 3.07 -7.55
C VAL A 36 -19.13 2.96 -6.07
N PRO A 37 -20.39 3.25 -5.68
CA PRO A 37 -20.82 3.07 -4.30
C PRO A 37 -20.69 1.61 -3.85
N GLY A 38 -20.10 1.39 -2.68
CA GLY A 38 -19.88 0.06 -2.12
C GLY A 38 -18.92 0.05 -0.94
N THR A 39 -18.65 -1.14 -0.41
CA THR A 39 -17.71 -1.35 0.70
C THR A 39 -16.33 -1.75 0.17
N TYR A 40 -15.29 -1.04 0.62
CA TYR A 40 -13.91 -1.23 0.17
C TYR A 40 -12.97 -1.46 1.35
N ARG A 41 -11.79 -2.01 1.06
CA ARG A 41 -10.69 -2.12 2.02
C ARG A 41 -9.34 -1.90 1.33
N PHE A 42 -8.38 -1.36 2.07
CA PHE A 42 -6.97 -1.44 1.68
C PHE A 42 -6.39 -2.79 2.08
N VAL A 43 -5.60 -3.37 1.18
CA VAL A 43 -4.78 -4.56 1.46
C VAL A 43 -3.35 -4.24 1.08
N HIS A 44 -2.47 -4.19 2.09
CA HIS A 44 -1.03 -4.06 1.86
C HIS A 44 -0.38 -5.44 1.78
N ARG A 45 0.56 -5.61 0.83
CA ARG A 45 1.41 -6.79 0.72
C ARG A 45 2.86 -6.31 0.71
N GLY A 46 3.65 -6.77 1.68
CA GLY A 46 5.04 -6.40 1.84
C GLY A 46 5.92 -7.63 1.96
N ASN A 47 7.21 -7.40 2.21
CA ASN A 47 8.13 -8.42 2.70
C ASN A 47 8.94 -7.81 3.85
N SER A 48 9.39 -8.66 4.77
CA SER A 48 10.30 -8.31 5.86
C SER A 48 11.55 -9.19 5.83
N LYS A 49 12.67 -8.64 6.25
CA LYS A 49 13.94 -9.37 6.40
C LYS A 49 14.28 -9.48 7.88
N SER A 50 14.51 -10.70 8.36
CA SER A 50 14.96 -10.93 9.74
C SER A 50 16.43 -10.54 9.91
N LEU A 51 16.87 -10.37 11.16
CA LEU A 51 18.27 -10.08 11.49
C LEU A 51 19.25 -11.15 10.94
N LEU A 52 18.80 -12.41 10.90
CA LEU A 52 19.55 -13.54 10.33
C LEU A 52 19.47 -13.63 8.80
N GLY A 53 18.87 -12.64 8.13
CA GLY A 53 18.84 -12.51 6.68
C GLY A 53 17.68 -13.20 5.96
N LYS A 54 16.79 -13.92 6.67
CA LYS A 54 15.64 -14.61 6.08
C LYS A 54 14.56 -13.60 5.65
N ILE A 55 14.10 -13.69 4.41
CA ILE A 55 13.00 -12.87 3.88
C ILE A 55 11.68 -13.64 4.01
N LYS A 56 10.62 -12.93 4.43
CA LYS A 56 9.25 -13.45 4.52
C LYS A 56 8.27 -12.42 3.98
N PRO A 57 7.14 -12.84 3.40
CA PRO A 57 5.99 -11.97 3.19
C PRO A 57 5.54 -11.31 4.49
#